data_AF-A0A518HEG8-F1
#
_entry.id   AF-A0A518HEG8-F1
#
_cell.length_a   1.000
_cell.length_b   1.000
_cell.length_c   1.000
_cell.angle_alpha   90.00
_cell.angle_beta   90.00
_cell.angle_gamma   90.00
#
_symmetry.space_group_name_H-M   'P 1'
#
loop_
_entity.id
_entity.type
_entity.pdbx_description
1 polymer ?
#
loop_
_entity_poly.entity_id
_entity_poly.type
_entity_poly.pdbx_seq_one_letter_code
_entity_poly.pdbx_strand_id
1 'polypeptide(L)'
;MARKSSRASQADTGTVSQDELEGTEPDTEGTDDGGLSKSEAIRRALSAGVESPSEGAQYVRDHFGIEVTPQHFSASKAQQKKRQEKGGAPKARRGRKPKVEPEGGYLAPPPKTQAVDSQPDLLAALEAMKPLVDNLGKAQVHRLVDLLG
;
A
#
# COMPACT_ATOMS: atom_id res chain seq x y z
N MET A 1 -51.31 14.71 -54.92
CA MET A 1 -51.63 16.10 -54.54
C MET A 1 -51.32 16.30 -53.06
N ALA A 2 -50.73 17.46 -52.71
CA ALA A 2 -50.60 18.14 -51.40
C ALA A 2 -50.23 17.30 -50.16
N ARG A 3 -49.01 17.40 -49.59
CA ARG A 3 -48.48 18.48 -48.71
C ARG A 3 -49.46 18.89 -47.60
N LYS A 4 -49.08 18.74 -46.31
CA LYS A 4 -48.54 19.84 -45.46
C LYS A 4 -48.53 19.47 -43.97
N SER A 5 -47.44 19.90 -43.32
CA SER A 5 -47.31 20.40 -41.91
C SER A 5 -47.49 19.41 -40.75
N SER A 6 -46.70 19.44 -39.67
CA SER A 6 -45.67 20.40 -39.21
C SER A 6 -45.07 19.93 -37.88
N ARG A 7 -43.76 20.19 -37.68
CA ARG A 7 -43.12 20.90 -36.52
C ARG A 7 -43.36 20.29 -35.11
N ALA A 8 -42.38 20.05 -34.25
CA ALA A 8 -41.14 20.79 -33.98
C ALA A 8 -40.12 19.96 -33.16
N SER A 9 -38.85 20.36 -33.30
CA SER A 9 -37.85 20.63 -32.25
C SER A 9 -37.56 19.53 -31.21
N GLN A 10 -36.44 18.80 -31.30
CA GLN A 10 -35.10 19.19 -30.82
C GLN A 10 -35.02 19.59 -29.33
N ALA A 11 -34.40 18.72 -28.55
CA ALA A 11 -33.30 19.00 -27.60
C ALA A 11 -32.66 17.61 -27.31
N ASP A 12 -31.48 17.28 -27.81
CA ASP A 12 -30.15 17.83 -27.50
C ASP A 12 -29.61 17.36 -26.14
N THR A 13 -28.30 17.12 -26.13
CA THR A 13 -27.48 16.42 -25.12
C THR A 13 -27.65 14.90 -25.17
N GLY A 14 -26.70 14.11 -25.60
CA GLY A 14 -25.28 14.36 -25.82
C GLY A 14 -24.66 12.98 -25.73
N THR A 15 -24.33 12.41 -26.88
CA THR A 15 -23.49 11.24 -27.01
C THR A 15 -22.23 11.47 -26.19
N VAL A 16 -22.14 10.90 -25.00
CA VAL A 16 -20.86 10.69 -24.35
C VAL A 16 -20.41 9.32 -24.80
N SER A 17 -19.69 9.36 -25.92
CA SER A 17 -18.92 8.28 -26.48
C SER A 17 -18.09 7.61 -25.38
N GLN A 18 -18.19 6.29 -25.31
CA GLN A 18 -17.02 5.46 -24.99
C GLN A 18 -15.90 5.83 -25.95
N ASP A 19 -14.66 5.75 -25.47
CA ASP A 19 -13.42 6.21 -26.10
C ASP A 19 -13.13 7.71 -25.92
N GLU A 20 -12.69 8.06 -24.71
CA GLU A 20 -11.35 8.64 -24.56
C GLU A 20 -10.65 7.93 -23.40
N LEU A 21 -10.04 6.80 -23.74
CA LEU A 21 -8.86 6.26 -23.06
C LEU A 21 -7.74 7.29 -23.23
N GLU A 22 -7.81 8.38 -22.47
CA GLU A 22 -6.63 9.18 -22.20
C GLU A 22 -5.73 8.29 -21.34
N GLY A 23 -4.79 7.64 -22.01
CA GLY A 23 -3.67 6.96 -21.38
C GLY A 23 -2.83 8.00 -20.66
N THR A 24 -3.31 8.47 -19.51
CA THR A 24 -2.41 8.94 -18.47
C THR A 24 -1.63 7.71 -18.06
N GLU A 25 -0.43 7.61 -18.62
CA GLU A 25 0.61 6.70 -18.18
C GLU A 25 0.55 6.66 -16.65
N PRO A 26 0.39 5.49 -16.01
CA PRO A 26 0.51 5.46 -14.57
C PRO A 26 1.97 5.80 -14.31
N ASP A 27 2.22 7.06 -13.95
CA ASP A 27 3.45 7.49 -13.32
C ASP A 27 3.67 6.57 -12.12
N THR A 28 4.39 5.49 -12.39
CA THR A 28 5.07 4.65 -11.42
C THR A 28 6.24 5.46 -10.89
N GLU A 29 5.98 6.67 -10.41
CA GLU A 29 6.91 7.38 -9.54
C GLU A 29 6.70 6.80 -8.13
N GLY A 30 7.38 5.66 -7.95
CA GLY A 30 7.78 5.15 -6.65
C GLY A 30 8.80 6.11 -6.06
N THR A 31 8.29 7.16 -5.44
CA THR A 31 9.07 8.02 -4.54
C THR A 31 9.04 7.35 -3.16
N ASP A 32 9.76 6.24 -3.02
CA ASP A 32 10.09 5.63 -1.73
C ASP A 32 11.18 6.47 -1.03
N ASP A 33 10.91 7.77 -0.81
CA ASP A 33 11.81 8.71 -0.11
C ASP A 33 11.50 8.73 1.39
N GLY A 34 11.60 7.60 2.09
CA GLY A 34 11.55 7.53 3.57
C GLY A 34 10.33 8.13 4.28
N GLY A 35 9.38 8.67 3.53
CA GLY A 35 8.16 9.34 3.95
C GLY A 35 6.97 8.40 3.82
N LEU A 36 5.86 8.81 4.40
CA LEU A 36 4.62 8.05 4.43
C LEU A 36 4.24 7.54 3.03
N SER A 37 4.23 6.22 2.85
CA SER A 37 3.83 5.62 1.57
C SER A 37 2.37 5.96 1.27
N LYS A 38 2.03 6.17 -0.01
CA LYS A 38 0.64 6.29 -0.52
C LYS A 38 -0.29 5.23 0.11
N SER A 39 0.19 4.00 0.22
CA SER A 39 -0.55 2.87 0.81
C SER A 39 -0.80 3.01 2.31
N GLU A 40 0.14 3.62 3.02
CA GLU A 40 0.05 3.88 4.45
C GLU A 40 -0.87 5.06 4.74
N ALA A 41 -0.79 6.13 3.93
CA ALA A 41 -1.71 7.26 4.00
C ALA A 41 -3.17 6.82 3.79
N ILE A 42 -3.43 5.95 2.81
CA ILE A 42 -4.77 5.37 2.60
C ILE A 42 -5.20 4.50 3.78
N ARG A 43 -4.28 3.73 4.39
CA ARG A 43 -4.59 2.96 5.61
C ARG A 43 -5.00 3.87 6.76
N ARG A 44 -4.27 4.97 6.98
CA ARG A 44 -4.58 5.97 8.01
C ARG A 44 -5.92 6.66 7.74
N ALA A 45 -6.23 6.98 6.48
CA ALA A 45 -7.52 7.54 6.09
C ALA A 45 -8.69 6.57 6.39
N LEU A 46 -8.51 5.28 6.09
CA LEU A 46 -9.50 4.25 6.42
C LEU A 46 -9.66 4.07 7.94
N SER A 47 -8.56 4.13 8.71
CA SER A 47 -8.61 4.13 10.18
C SER A 47 -9.31 5.35 10.77
N ALA A 48 -9.29 6.49 10.06
CA ALA A 48 -10.03 7.70 10.42
C ALA A 48 -11.53 7.64 10.04
N GLY A 49 -12.00 6.54 9.43
CA GLY A 49 -13.39 6.35 9.02
C GLY A 49 -13.74 6.95 7.65
N VAL A 50 -12.76 7.43 6.89
CA VAL A 50 -13.00 7.97 5.54
C VAL A 50 -13.07 6.82 4.55
N GLU A 51 -14.30 6.49 4.14
CA GLU A 51 -14.57 5.31 3.33
C GLU A 51 -14.88 5.58 1.85
N SER A 52 -15.26 6.82 1.55
CA SER A 52 -15.58 7.29 0.20
C SER A 52 -14.29 7.52 -0.61
N PRO A 53 -14.19 7.03 -1.86
CA PRO A 53 -12.99 7.22 -2.69
C PRO A 53 -12.63 8.69 -2.95
N SER A 54 -13.63 9.56 -3.12
CA SER A 54 -13.41 10.98 -3.41
C SER A 54 -12.96 11.74 -2.16
N GLU A 55 -13.62 11.49 -1.03
CA GLU A 55 -13.24 12.11 0.26
C GLU A 55 -11.90 11.57 0.76
N GLY A 56 -11.62 10.28 0.55
CA GLY A 56 -10.36 9.65 0.92
C GLY A 56 -9.17 10.22 0.14
N ALA A 57 -9.35 10.50 -1.16
CA ALA A 57 -8.34 11.16 -1.98
C ALA A 57 -8.04 12.59 -1.49
N GLN A 58 -9.08 13.36 -1.14
CA GLN A 58 -8.92 14.70 -0.58
C GLN A 58 -8.26 14.66 0.80
N TYR A 59 -8.73 13.78 1.69
CA TYR A 59 -8.17 13.60 3.02
C TYR A 59 -6.68 13.26 2.96
N VAL A 60 -6.28 12.38 2.04
CA VAL A 60 -4.87 11.99 1.91
C VAL A 60 -4.01 13.16 1.41
N ARG A 61 -4.55 13.98 0.53
CA ARG A 61 -3.90 15.20 0.06
C ARG A 61 -3.75 16.23 1.18
N ASP A 62 -4.80 16.47 1.94
CA ASP A 62 -4.83 17.51 2.98
C ASP A 62 -3.99 17.15 4.20
N HIS A 63 -3.99 15.88 4.62
CA HIS A 63 -3.29 15.43 5.82
C HIS A 63 -1.87 14.93 5.58
N PHE A 64 -1.60 14.32 4.42
CA PHE A 64 -0.31 13.70 4.13
C PHE A 64 0.45 14.41 3.01
N GLY A 65 -0.18 15.37 2.31
CA GLY A 65 0.44 16.05 1.16
C GLY A 65 0.62 15.14 -0.05
N ILE A 66 -0.07 13.99 -0.08
CA ILE A 66 0.11 12.97 -1.12
C ILE A 66 -1.08 13.01 -2.06
N GLU A 67 -0.81 13.15 -3.35
CA GLU A 67 -1.84 13.01 -4.36
C GLU A 67 -2.17 11.53 -4.61
N VAL A 68 -3.43 11.17 -4.40
CA VAL A 68 -3.97 9.84 -4.65
C VAL A 68 -5.24 9.98 -5.48
N THR A 69 -5.35 9.23 -6.58
CA THR A 69 -6.59 9.21 -7.36
C THR A 69 -7.68 8.39 -6.67
N PRO A 70 -8.97 8.70 -6.84
CA PRO A 70 -10.07 7.92 -6.26
C PRO A 70 -10.03 6.44 -6.66
N GLN A 71 -9.57 6.15 -7.88
CA GLN A 71 -9.36 4.78 -8.37
C GLN A 71 -8.30 4.04 -7.54
N HIS A 72 -7.18 4.71 -7.24
CA HIS A 72 -6.11 4.13 -6.42
C HIS A 72 -6.55 3.89 -4.97
N PHE A 73 -7.39 4.79 -4.42
CA PHE A 73 -7.98 4.63 -3.10
C PHE A 73 -8.89 3.40 -3.03
N SER A 74 -9.80 3.25 -3.99
CA SER A 74 -10.73 2.11 -4.06
C SER A 74 -10.00 0.76 -4.18
N ALA A 75 -8.99 0.69 -5.06
CA ALA A 75 -8.17 -0.51 -5.23
C ALA A 75 -7.41 -0.86 -3.93
N SER A 76 -6.85 0.15 -3.26
CA SER A 76 -6.12 -0.05 -2.00
C SER A 76 -7.05 -0.48 -0.86
N LYS A 77 -8.24 0.11 -0.75
CA LYS A 77 -9.29 -0.32 0.20
C LYS A 77 -9.66 -1.79 -0.01
N ALA A 78 -9.90 -2.19 -1.26
CA ALA A 78 -10.21 -3.58 -1.60
C ALA A 78 -9.07 -4.54 -1.25
N GLN A 79 -7.82 -4.14 -1.51
CA GLN A 79 -6.65 -4.93 -1.12
C GLN A 79 -6.51 -5.05 0.40
N GLN A 80 -6.77 -3.99 1.16
CA GLN A 80 -6.72 -4.02 2.62
C GLN A 80 -7.80 -4.93 3.19
N LYS A 81 -9.05 -4.82 2.72
CA LYS A 81 -10.15 -5.72 3.09
C LYS A 81 -9.78 -7.19 2.85
N LYS A 82 -9.21 -7.50 1.68
CA LYS A 82 -8.76 -8.86 1.35
C LYS A 82 -7.61 -9.35 2.24
N ARG A 83 -6.72 -8.47 2.71
CA ARG A 83 -5.65 -8.81 3.66
C ARG A 83 -6.18 -9.07 5.06
N GLN A 84 -7.19 -8.30 5.49
CA GLN A 84 -7.87 -8.49 6.77
C GLN A 84 -8.65 -9.81 6.80
N GLU A 85 -9.42 -10.10 5.75
CA GLU A 85 -10.21 -11.35 5.64
C GLU A 85 -9.33 -12.61 5.55
N LYS A 86 -8.10 -12.50 5.02
CA LYS A 86 -7.22 -13.66 4.79
C LYS A 86 -6.12 -13.87 5.83
N GLY A 87 -6.11 -13.10 6.92
CA GLY A 87 -5.22 -13.37 8.05
C GLY A 87 -3.75 -13.56 7.66
N GLY A 88 -3.12 -12.53 7.09
CA GLY A 88 -1.67 -12.48 6.97
C GLY A 88 -1.04 -13.07 5.70
N ALA A 89 0.05 -12.42 5.31
CA ALA A 89 0.98 -12.70 4.21
C ALA A 89 0.41 -12.68 2.76
N PRO A 90 0.99 -11.89 1.84
CA PRO A 90 0.70 -12.05 0.42
C PRO A 90 1.06 -13.48 0.03
N LYS A 91 0.11 -14.22 -0.54
CA LYS A 91 0.34 -15.54 -1.12
C LYS A 91 1.52 -15.42 -2.08
N ALA A 92 2.69 -15.93 -1.67
CA ALA A 92 3.92 -15.89 -2.45
C ALA A 92 3.59 -16.30 -3.87
N ARG A 93 3.91 -15.44 -4.84
CA ARG A 93 3.68 -15.72 -6.25
C ARG A 93 4.33 -17.05 -6.58
N ARG A 94 3.48 -18.02 -6.92
CA ARG A 94 3.86 -19.39 -7.24
C ARG A 94 4.68 -19.35 -8.53
N GLY A 95 5.98 -19.66 -8.41
CA GLY A 95 6.80 -20.20 -9.51
C GLY A 95 7.42 -19.19 -10.48
N ARG A 96 8.53 -18.56 -10.08
CA ARG A 96 9.67 -18.46 -10.99
C ARG A 96 10.69 -19.49 -10.51
N LYS A 97 10.81 -20.62 -11.20
CA LYS A 97 11.91 -21.56 -10.95
C LYS A 97 13.21 -20.82 -11.33
N PRO A 98 14.23 -20.73 -10.46
CA PRO A 98 15.55 -20.37 -10.92
C PRO A 98 16.01 -21.44 -11.90
N LYS A 99 16.51 -21.04 -13.06
CA LYS A 99 17.17 -21.95 -13.99
C LYS A 99 18.51 -22.31 -13.37
N VAL A 100 18.53 -23.40 -12.61
CA VAL A 100 19.76 -24.00 -12.11
C VAL A 100 20.23 -24.99 -13.18
N GLU A 101 21.34 -24.68 -13.82
CA GLU A 101 22.13 -25.65 -14.59
C GLU A 101 22.62 -26.74 -13.64
N PRO A 102 22.42 -28.04 -13.94
CA PRO A 102 22.93 -29.10 -13.10
C PRO A 102 24.32 -29.52 -13.57
N GLU A 103 25.36 -28.94 -12.98
CA GLU A 103 26.70 -29.53 -13.01
C GLU A 103 27.17 -29.77 -11.57
N GLY A 104 27.13 -31.04 -11.15
CA GLY A 104 28.02 -31.55 -10.11
C GLY A 104 27.49 -31.60 -8.68
N GLY A 105 27.43 -32.83 -8.16
CA GLY A 105 27.92 -33.11 -6.80
C GLY A 105 26.92 -32.92 -5.65
N TYR A 106 26.47 -34.03 -5.10
CA TYR A 106 25.84 -34.11 -3.79
C TYR A 106 26.74 -33.50 -2.71
N LEU A 107 26.33 -32.35 -2.17
CA LEU A 107 26.70 -31.91 -0.82
C LEU A 107 25.41 -31.49 -0.11
N ALA A 108 25.22 -32.06 1.08
CA ALA A 108 24.01 -31.99 1.86
C ALA A 108 23.46 -30.56 2.02
N PRO A 109 22.13 -30.37 2.04
CA PRO A 109 21.56 -29.06 2.38
C PRO A 109 22.04 -28.62 3.76
N PRO A 110 22.41 -27.34 3.94
CA PRO A 110 22.85 -26.84 5.23
C PRO A 110 21.77 -27.08 6.29
N PRO A 111 22.15 -27.43 7.53
CA PRO A 111 21.18 -27.66 8.59
C PRO A 111 20.33 -26.40 8.76
N LYS A 112 19.02 -26.56 8.58
CA LYS A 112 18.03 -25.51 8.83
C LYS A 112 18.18 -25.10 10.29
N THR A 113 18.54 -23.85 10.54
CA THR A 113 18.48 -23.27 11.89
C THR A 113 17.06 -23.44 12.40
N GLN A 114 16.95 -24.16 13.51
CA GLN A 114 15.66 -24.40 14.14
C GLN A 114 15.11 -23.05 14.61
N ALA A 115 13.90 -22.73 14.17
CA ALA A 115 13.10 -21.69 14.77
C ALA A 115 12.77 -22.17 16.20
N VAL A 116 13.55 -21.70 17.18
CA VAL A 116 13.32 -21.94 18.59
C VAL A 116 12.58 -20.70 19.10
N ASP A 117 11.31 -20.90 19.39
CA ASP A 117 10.47 -20.19 20.35
C ASP A 117 10.52 -18.66 20.35
N SER A 118 9.40 -18.03 19.99
CA SER A 118 9.18 -16.59 19.87
C SER A 118 9.25 -15.77 21.17
N GLN A 119 10.25 -16.03 22.02
CA GLN A 119 10.82 -15.12 23.02
C GLN A 119 12.33 -15.41 23.32
N PRO A 120 13.24 -15.57 22.34
CA PRO A 120 14.66 -15.52 22.66
C PRO A 120 15.05 -14.04 22.67
N ASP A 121 15.76 -13.60 23.71
CA ASP A 121 16.45 -12.31 23.76
C ASP A 121 15.62 -11.04 23.94
N LEU A 122 14.41 -11.07 24.52
CA LEU A 122 13.85 -9.80 25.05
C LEU A 122 14.75 -9.22 26.15
N LEU A 123 15.23 -10.10 27.04
CA LEU A 123 16.12 -9.71 28.13
C LEU A 123 17.49 -9.30 27.58
N ALA A 124 18.09 -10.07 26.66
CA ALA A 124 19.36 -9.69 26.05
C ALA A 124 19.25 -8.46 25.14
N ALA A 125 18.12 -8.22 24.48
CA ALA A 125 17.85 -6.99 23.74
C ALA A 125 17.76 -5.78 24.68
N LEU A 126 17.11 -5.92 25.85
CA LEU A 126 17.10 -4.89 26.88
C LEU A 126 18.51 -4.64 27.46
N GLU A 127 19.35 -5.67 27.56
CA GLU A 127 20.76 -5.49 27.94
C GLU A 127 21.58 -4.77 26.87
N ALA A 128 21.33 -5.08 25.59
CA ALA A 128 21.96 -4.40 24.46
C ALA A 128 21.56 -2.91 24.36
N MET A 129 20.46 -2.50 24.97
CA MET A 129 20.03 -1.09 25.03
C MET A 129 20.75 -0.26 26.11
N LYS A 130 21.43 -0.89 27.09
CA LYS A 130 22.16 -0.18 28.17
C LYS A 130 23.14 0.89 27.64
N PRO A 131 24.07 0.59 26.71
CA PRO A 131 25.01 1.60 26.21
C PRO A 131 24.32 2.75 25.46
N LEU A 132 23.16 2.53 24.85
CA LEU A 132 22.38 3.60 24.21
C LEU A 132 21.80 4.56 25.25
N VAL A 133 21.31 4.03 26.38
CA VAL A 133 20.82 4.84 27.50
C VAL A 133 21.95 5.63 28.16
N ASP A 134 23.14 5.06 28.26
CA ASP A 134 24.31 5.75 28.83
C ASP A 134 24.82 6.88 27.92
N ASN A 135 24.79 6.68 26.60
CA ASN A 135 25.27 7.68 25.64
C ASN A 135 24.26 8.78 25.33
N LEU A 136 22.97 8.46 25.22
CA LEU A 136 21.92 9.43 24.84
C LEU A 136 21.11 9.95 26.03
N GLY A 137 21.12 9.24 27.15
CA GLY A 137 20.30 9.53 28.32
C GLY A 137 18.85 9.02 28.19
N LYS A 138 18.25 8.73 29.35
CA LYS A 138 16.88 8.16 29.45
C LYS A 138 15.81 9.01 28.76
N ALA A 139 15.94 10.34 28.83
CA ALA A 139 14.96 11.27 28.25
C ALA A 139 14.91 11.16 26.72
N GLN A 140 16.05 11.01 26.06
CA GLN A 140 16.13 10.87 24.60
C GLN A 140 15.56 9.51 24.16
N VAL A 141 15.84 8.44 24.91
CA VAL A 141 15.31 7.11 24.63
C VAL A 141 13.78 7.07 24.83
N HIS A 142 13.25 7.74 25.84
CA HIS A 142 11.80 7.87 26.02
C HIS A 142 11.15 8.61 24.84
N ARG A 143 11.77 9.69 24.37
CA ARG A 143 11.28 10.45 23.21
C ARG A 143 11.29 9.62 21.93
N LEU A 144 12.29 8.74 21.77
CA LEU A 144 12.34 7.79 20.66
C LEU A 144 11.22 6.75 20.77
N VAL A 145 10.92 6.26 21.96
CA VAL A 145 9.81 5.32 22.19
C VAL A 145 8.45 5.98 21.92
N ASP A 146 8.23 7.21 22.38
CA ASP A 146 6.99 7.97 22.13
C ASP A 146 6.75 8.27 20.65
N LEU A 147 7.81 8.34 19.85
CA LEU A 147 7.70 8.52 18.39
C LEU A 147 7.47 7.20 17.64
N LEU A 148 7.83 6.05 18.26
CA LEU A 148 7.76 4.73 17.64
C LEU A 148 6.50 3.94 18.04
N GLY A 149 5.90 4.25 19.18
CA GLY A 149 4.67 3.64 19.71
C GLY A 149 3.40 4.38 19.28
#